data_AF-A0A7I8VSD6-F1
#
_entry.id   AF-A0A7I8VSD6-F1
#
_cell.length_a   1.000
_cell.length_b   1.000
_cell.length_c   1.000
_cell.angle_alpha   90.00
_cell.angle_beta   90.00
_cell.angle_gamma   90.00
#
_symmetry.space_group_name_H-M   'P 1'
#
loop_
_entity.id
_entity.type
_entity.pdbx_description
1 polymer ?
#
loop_
_entity_poly.entity_id
_entity_poly.type
_entity_poly.pdbx_seq_one_letter_code
_entity_poly.pdbx_strand_id
1 'polypeptide(L)'
;MVNLPQPRQVSPVIRACRWGALLAGIAYGSYRYSYLSRKEVSIQERENKIRQEYAAKKKAEEEKKSAIEMNDLAKEAGIIPNA
;
A
#
# COMPACT_ATOMS: atom_id res chain seq x y z
N MET A 1 15.24 42.74 26.45
CA MET A 1 14.29 42.52 25.32
C MET A 1 15.07 42.70 24.03
N VAL A 2 15.13 41.69 23.16
CA VAL A 2 15.90 41.77 21.91
C VAL A 2 15.14 42.65 20.93
N ASN A 3 15.74 43.77 20.52
CA ASN A 3 15.16 44.68 19.54
C ASN A 3 15.52 44.18 18.13
N LEU A 4 14.56 43.58 17.43
CA LEU A 4 14.75 43.14 16.05
C LEU A 4 14.54 44.33 15.10
N PRO A 5 15.36 44.46 14.04
CA PRO A 5 15.16 45.49 13.04
C PRO A 5 13.79 45.34 12.36
N GLN A 6 13.20 46.47 11.98
CA GLN A 6 11.88 46.48 11.35
C GLN A 6 11.87 45.67 10.04
N PRO A 7 10.79 44.91 9.76
CA PRO A 7 10.72 44.08 8.56
C PRO A 7 10.76 44.94 7.29
N ARG A 8 11.61 44.54 6.35
CA ARG A 8 11.78 45.23 5.07
C ARG A 8 10.55 45.00 4.19
N GLN A 9 10.04 46.06 3.57
CA GLN A 9 8.94 45.98 2.62
C GLN A 9 9.33 45.12 1.42
N VAL A 10 8.55 44.08 1.14
CA VAL A 10 8.75 43.18 0.00
C VAL A 10 8.04 43.69 -1.24
N SER A 11 8.67 43.53 -2.41
CA SER A 11 8.10 43.99 -3.67
C SER A 11 6.77 43.26 -3.97
N PRO A 12 5.81 43.94 -4.65
CA PRO A 12 4.54 43.31 -5.03
C PRO A 12 4.73 42.07 -5.93
N VAL A 13 5.75 42.07 -6.80
CA VAL A 13 6.07 40.93 -7.68
C VAL A 13 6.45 39.69 -6.87
N ILE A 14 7.32 39.84 -5.85
CA ILE A 14 7.73 38.70 -5.01
C ILE A 14 6.52 38.13 -4.25
N ARG A 15 5.61 39.00 -3.79
CA ARG A 15 4.37 38.56 -3.15
C ARG A 15 3.48 37.79 -4.12
N ALA A 16 3.28 38.29 -5.34
CA ALA A 16 2.49 37.62 -6.37
C ALA A 16 3.09 36.26 -6.75
N CYS A 17 4.40 36.18 -6.99
CA CYS A 17 5.08 34.94 -7.31
C CYS A 17 4.97 33.90 -6.19
N ARG A 18 5.09 34.31 -4.91
CA ARG A 18 4.98 33.39 -3.77
C ARG A 18 3.61 32.72 -3.71
N TRP A 19 2.55 33.52 -3.76
CA TRP A 19 1.18 32.99 -3.72
C TRP A 19 0.81 32.26 -5.01
N GLY A 20 1.29 32.74 -6.17
CA GLY A 20 1.10 32.08 -7.45
C GLY A 20 1.75 30.70 -7.50
N ALA A 21 3.00 30.58 -7.03
CA ALA A 21 3.70 29.30 -6.93
C ALA A 21 3.00 28.34 -5.95
N LEU A 22 2.47 28.87 -4.83
CA LEU A 22 1.70 28.06 -3.88
C LEU A 22 0.43 27.50 -4.52
N LEU A 23 -0.37 28.35 -5.17
CA LEU A 23 -1.61 27.92 -5.85
C LEU A 23 -1.32 26.94 -7.00
N ALA A 24 -0.30 27.23 -7.80
CA ALA A 24 0.12 26.35 -8.89
C ALA A 24 0.60 24.99 -8.35
N GLY A 25 1.35 24.97 -7.26
CA GLY A 25 1.80 23.75 -6.60
C GLY A 25 0.65 22.90 -6.07
N ILE A 26 -0.34 23.52 -5.42
CA ILE A 26 -1.55 22.81 -4.95
C ILE A 26 -2.33 22.22 -6.12
N ALA A 27 -2.58 23.02 -7.17
CA ALA A 27 -3.30 22.58 -8.36
C ALA A 27 -2.57 21.39 -9.03
N TYR A 28 -1.27 21.53 -9.26
CA TYR A 28 -0.45 20.45 -9.83
C TYR A 28 -0.44 19.19 -8.96
N GLY A 29 -0.29 19.36 -7.64
CA GLY A 29 -0.31 18.27 -6.68
C GLY A 29 -1.62 17.47 -6.74
N SER A 30 -2.76 18.16 -6.76
CA SER A 30 -4.08 17.52 -6.85
C SER A 30 -4.28 16.73 -8.15
N TYR A 31 -3.85 17.32 -9.28
CA TYR A 31 -3.92 16.68 -10.59
C TYR A 31 -3.01 15.45 -10.66
N ARG A 32 -1.75 15.60 -10.22
CA ARG A 32 -0.75 14.54 -10.24
C ARG A 32 -1.13 13.38 -9.32
N TYR A 33 -1.66 13.68 -8.14
CA TYR A 33 -2.17 12.68 -7.20
C TYR A 33 -3.33 11.90 -7.80
N SER A 34 -4.31 12.59 -8.39
CA SER A 34 -5.47 11.94 -9.03
C SER A 34 -5.07 11.01 -10.18
N TYR A 35 -4.06 11.40 -10.96
CA TYR A 35 -3.51 10.56 -12.02
C TYR A 35 -2.84 9.29 -11.46
N LEU A 36 -1.98 9.43 -10.44
CA LEU A 36 -1.25 8.32 -9.85
C LEU A 36 -2.19 7.35 -9.11
N SER A 37 -3.13 7.88 -8.34
CA SER A 37 -4.12 7.08 -7.60
C SER A 37 -4.91 6.15 -8.51
N ARG A 38 -5.39 6.62 -9.67
CA ARG A 38 -6.10 5.78 -10.64
C ARG A 38 -5.23 4.63 -11.16
N LYS A 39 -3.95 4.91 -11.42
CA LYS A 39 -3.00 3.90 -11.89
C LYS A 39 -2.72 2.86 -10.80
N GLU A 40 -2.44 3.31 -9.58
CA GLU A 40 -2.11 2.45 -8.45
C GLU A 40 -3.27 1.55 -8.02
N VAL A 41 -4.51 2.08 -7.99
CA VAL A 41 -5.70 1.28 -7.67
C VAL A 41 -5.84 0.10 -8.64
N SER A 42 -5.65 0.32 -9.94
CA SER A 42 -5.74 -0.75 -10.94
C SER A 42 -4.67 -1.84 -10.78
N ILE A 43 -3.47 -1.44 -10.34
CA ILE A 43 -2.36 -2.37 -10.08
C ILE A 43 -2.67 -3.16 -8.80
N GLN A 44 -3.08 -2.48 -7.74
CA GLN A 44 -3.42 -3.07 -6.46
C GLN A 44 -4.57 -4.09 -6.59
N GLU A 45 -5.61 -3.78 -7.36
CA GLU A 45 -6.70 -4.72 -7.66
C GLU A 45 -6.19 -6.01 -8.32
N ARG A 46 -5.28 -5.89 -9.29
CA ARG A 46 -4.67 -7.04 -9.96
C ARG A 46 -3.81 -7.86 -9.00
N GLU A 47 -2.95 -7.20 -8.24
CA GLU A 47 -2.07 -7.87 -7.27
C GLU A 47 -2.86 -8.56 -6.17
N ASN A 48 -3.96 -7.95 -5.70
CA ASN A 48 -4.84 -8.56 -4.70
C ASN A 48 -5.52 -9.82 -5.23
N LYS A 49 -6.00 -9.83 -6.47
CA LYS A 49 -6.58 -11.05 -7.09
C LYS A 49 -5.56 -12.18 -7.15
N ILE A 50 -4.37 -11.88 -7.66
CA ILE A 50 -3.27 -12.84 -7.74
C ILE A 50 -2.91 -13.39 -6.36
N ARG A 51 -2.79 -12.50 -5.35
CA ARG A 51 -2.49 -12.90 -3.97
C ARG A 51 -3.56 -13.81 -3.39
N GLN A 52 -4.84 -13.54 -3.66
CA GLN A 52 -5.96 -14.38 -3.21
C GLN A 52 -5.90 -15.78 -3.84
N GLU A 53 -5.64 -15.87 -5.15
CA GLU A 53 -5.49 -17.15 -5.84
C GLU A 53 -4.34 -17.99 -5.30
N TYR A 54 -3.17 -17.37 -5.08
CA TYR A 54 -2.02 -18.05 -4.48
C TYR A 54 -2.29 -18.49 -3.05
N ALA A 55 -2.94 -17.66 -2.24
CA ALA A 55 -3.30 -18.00 -0.87
C ALA A 55 -4.27 -19.20 -0.82
N ALA A 56 -5.27 -19.25 -1.71
CA ALA A 56 -6.20 -20.36 -1.80
C ALA A 56 -5.49 -21.67 -2.20
N LYS A 57 -4.61 -21.62 -3.21
CA LYS A 57 -3.82 -22.78 -3.64
C LYS A 57 -2.91 -23.29 -2.53
N LYS A 58 -2.19 -22.38 -1.86
CA LYS A 58 -1.28 -22.72 -0.76
C LYS A 58 -2.05 -23.38 0.40
N LYS A 59 -3.21 -22.83 0.76
CA LYS A 59 -4.05 -23.41 1.81
C LYS A 59 -4.53 -24.82 1.46
N ALA A 60 -4.98 -25.05 0.23
CA ALA A 60 -5.39 -26.39 -0.21
C ALA A 60 -4.23 -27.39 -0.23
N GLU A 61 -3.01 -26.94 -0.54
CA GLU A 61 -1.81 -27.78 -0.46
C GLU A 61 -1.42 -28.08 0.99
N GLU A 62 -1.51 -27.10 1.89
CA GLU A 62 -1.27 -27.27 3.32
C GLU A 62 -2.29 -28.22 3.96
N GLU A 63 -3.57 -28.12 3.62
CA GLU A 63 -4.62 -29.04 4.09
C GLU A 63 -4.34 -30.48 3.64
N LYS A 64 -3.89 -30.67 2.39
CA LYS A 64 -3.48 -32.00 1.88
C LYS A 64 -2.26 -32.53 2.60
N LYS A 65 -1.22 -31.70 2.79
CA LYS A 65 -0.01 -32.10 3.52
C LYS A 65 -0.33 -32.45 4.96
N SER A 66 -1.15 -31.64 5.63
CA SER A 66 -1.60 -31.90 7.00
C SER A 66 -2.39 -33.21 7.10
N ALA A 67 -3.28 -33.52 6.14
CA ALA A 67 -3.98 -34.80 6.12
C ALA A 67 -3.04 -36.00 5.90
N ILE A 68 -2.04 -35.85 5.03
CA ILE A 68 -1.01 -36.89 4.82
C ILE A 68 -0.18 -37.09 6.09
N GLU A 69 0.32 -36.01 6.70
CA GLU A 69 1.09 -36.04 7.94
C GLU A 69 0.30 -36.68 9.09
N MET A 70 -0.99 -36.34 9.24
CA MET A 70 -1.88 -36.97 10.24
C MET A 70 -2.06 -38.47 10.02
N ASN A 71 -2.17 -38.91 8.76
CA ASN A 71 -2.30 -40.32 8.41
C ASN A 71 -0.99 -41.09 8.68
N ASP A 72 0.16 -40.50 8.42
CA ASP A 72 1.45 -41.14 8.69
C ASP A 72 1.71 -41.24 10.20
N LEU A 73 1.37 -40.20 10.98
CA LEU A 73 1.41 -40.23 12.44
C LEU A 73 0.47 -41.31 13.01
N ALA A 74 -0.73 -41.49 12.45
CA ALA A 74 -1.66 -42.54 12.88
C ALA A 74 -1.08 -43.96 12.67
N LYS A 75 -0.41 -44.19 11.54
CA LYS A 75 0.29 -45.46 11.26
C LYS A 75 1.42 -45.71 12.27
N GLU A 76 2.23 -44.70 12.57
CA GLU A 76 3.31 -44.79 13.56
C GLU A 76 2.79 -45.06 14.97
N ALA A 77 1.63 -44.50 15.32
CA ALA A 77 0.96 -44.72 16.60
C ALA A 77 0.22 -46.07 16.70
N GLY A 78 0.21 -46.89 15.64
CA GLY A 78 -0.47 -48.20 15.62
C GLY A 78 -2.01 -48.11 15.55
N ILE A 79 -2.55 -46.98 15.11
CA ILE A 79 -4.00 -46.72 14.98
C ILE A 79 -4.36 -46.84 13.49
N ILE A 80 -5.46 -47.53 13.16
CA ILE A 80 -5.91 -47.67 11.77
C ILE A 80 -6.36 -46.29 11.25
N PRO A 81 -5.76 -45.74 10.19
CA PRO A 81 -6.13 -44.42 9.67
C PRO A 81 -7.57 -44.46 9.13
N ASN A 82 -8.40 -43.51 9.57
CA ASN A 82 -9.72 -43.29 8.99
C ASN A 82 -9.55 -42.50 7.69
N ALA A 83 -9.96 -43.11 6.58
CA ALA A 83 -9.89 -42.56 5.22
C ALA A 83 -10.64 -41.23 5.07
#